data_AF-A0A5N8YLC5-F1
#
_entry.id   AF-A0A5N8YLC5-F1
#
_cell.length_a   1.000
_cell.length_b   1.000
_cell.length_c   1.000
_cell.angle_alpha   90.00
_cell.angle_beta   90.00
_cell.angle_gamma   90.00
#
_symmetry.space_group_name_H-M   'P 1'
#
loop_
_entity.id
_entity.type
_entity.pdbx_description
1 polymer ?
#
loop_
_entity_poly.entity_id
_entity_poly.type
_entity_poly.pdbx_seq_one_letter_code
_entity_poly.pdbx_strand_id
1 'polypeptide(L)'
;MHCKCSKAGGPQLMDSPRVARPINRSLKPVETEPMIGETPSPALDSWLTPNSVFYIRNHFNFPDISDSPDTDWIVSINGSVKKSRLFYFFRSVQISEAYAGCDDGMCWK
;
A
#
# COMPACT_ATOMS: atom_id res chain seq x y z
N MET A 1 -11.37 -28.99 -22.12
CA MET A 1 -10.41 -28.52 -21.11
C MET A 1 -11.21 -27.90 -19.98
N HIS A 2 -11.15 -28.45 -18.77
CA HIS A 2 -11.98 -28.01 -17.65
C HIS A 2 -11.06 -27.53 -16.52
N CYS A 3 -11.02 -26.22 -16.28
CA CYS A 3 -10.43 -25.68 -15.05
C CYS A 3 -11.48 -25.78 -13.94
N LYS A 4 -11.11 -26.38 -12.80
CA LYS A 4 -11.92 -26.35 -11.57
C LYS A 4 -11.34 -25.30 -10.63
N CYS A 5 -12.15 -24.30 -10.27
CA CYS A 5 -11.82 -23.37 -9.20
C CYS A 5 -12.04 -24.05 -7.84
N SER A 6 -11.09 -23.91 -6.93
CA SER A 6 -11.23 -24.28 -5.52
C SER A 6 -11.43 -23.03 -4.66
N LYS A 7 -12.25 -23.16 -3.61
CA LYS A 7 -12.57 -22.11 -2.63
C LYS A 7 -11.28 -21.49 -2.07
N ALA A 8 -11.23 -20.16 -2.02
CA ALA A 8 -10.16 -19.45 -1.33
C ALA A 8 -10.22 -19.76 0.18
N GLY A 9 -9.07 -20.09 0.78
CA GLY A 9 -8.94 -20.32 2.22
C GLY A 9 -9.16 -21.76 2.66
N GLY A 10 -8.20 -22.64 2.41
CA GLY A 10 -8.05 -23.90 3.12
C GLY A 10 -7.11 -23.75 4.33
N PRO A 11 -7.34 -24.44 5.46
CA PRO A 11 -6.49 -24.35 6.66
C PRO A 11 -5.04 -24.78 6.43
N GLN A 12 -4.73 -25.42 5.30
CA GLN A 12 -3.40 -25.91 4.95
C GLN A 12 -2.44 -24.83 4.40
N LEU A 13 -2.88 -23.58 4.23
CA LEU A 13 -2.00 -22.44 3.90
C LEU A 13 -1.16 -21.93 5.10
N MET A 14 -1.31 -22.57 6.27
CA MET A 14 -0.58 -22.23 7.49
C MET A 14 0.60 -23.19 7.79
N ASP A 15 0.63 -24.38 7.17
CA ASP A 15 1.65 -25.41 7.46
C ASP A 15 2.82 -25.45 6.46
N SER A 16 2.74 -24.69 5.36
CA SER A 16 3.94 -24.44 4.57
C SER A 16 4.84 -23.54 5.42
N PRO A 17 6.13 -23.87 5.63
CA PRO A 17 7.04 -22.90 6.22
C PRO A 17 6.97 -21.71 5.28
N ARG A 18 6.27 -20.66 5.71
CA ARG A 18 6.38 -19.34 5.12
C ARG A 18 7.82 -18.98 5.40
N VAL A 19 8.71 -19.44 4.53
CA VAL A 19 9.89 -18.72 4.15
C VAL A 19 9.32 -17.42 3.60
N ALA A 20 8.88 -16.52 4.49
CA ALA A 20 8.42 -15.17 4.21
C ALA A 20 9.61 -14.29 3.81
N ARG A 21 10.68 -14.93 3.33
CA ARG A 21 11.95 -14.35 2.99
C ARG A 21 12.69 -15.26 2.02
N PRO A 22 12.48 -15.08 0.72
CA PRO A 22 13.59 -15.29 -0.18
C PRO A 22 13.78 -14.14 -1.17
N ILE A 23 15.06 -13.76 -1.25
CA ILE A 23 15.72 -13.05 -2.35
C ILE A 23 15.38 -11.55 -2.37
N ASN A 24 16.45 -10.76 -2.35
CA ASN A 24 16.48 -9.31 -2.49
C ASN A 24 15.70 -8.87 -3.76
N ARG A 25 14.38 -8.76 -3.66
CA ARG A 25 13.54 -8.19 -4.72
C ARG A 25 13.56 -6.70 -4.48
N SER A 26 14.52 -6.00 -5.07
CA SER A 26 14.49 -4.55 -5.14
C SER A 26 13.48 -4.12 -6.20
N LEU A 27 12.94 -2.91 -6.07
CA LEU A 27 12.20 -2.29 -7.17
C LEU A 27 13.07 -2.26 -8.42
N LYS A 28 12.44 -2.42 -9.60
CA LYS A 28 13.09 -2.16 -10.87
C LYS A 28 13.17 -0.64 -11.05
N PRO A 29 14.36 -0.01 -11.00
CA PRO A 29 14.46 1.44 -11.11
C PRO A 29 14.09 1.88 -12.53
N VAL A 30 13.29 2.94 -12.62
CA VAL A 30 12.99 3.66 -13.86
C VAL A 30 13.75 4.98 -13.87
N GLU A 31 13.73 5.69 -12.75
CA GLU A 31 14.42 6.96 -12.55
C GLU A 31 14.87 7.04 -11.08
N THR A 32 16.01 7.68 -10.82
CA THR A 32 16.58 7.76 -9.46
C THR A 32 16.31 9.10 -8.78
N GLU A 33 16.12 10.17 -9.56
CA GLU A 33 15.90 11.54 -9.08
C GLU A 33 14.85 12.26 -9.97
N PRO A 34 13.56 12.25 -9.59
CA PRO A 34 12.99 11.66 -8.38
C PRO A 34 12.94 10.12 -8.44
N MET A 35 12.89 9.46 -7.28
CA MET A 35 12.81 8.00 -7.25
C MET A 35 11.52 7.50 -7.90
N ILE A 36 11.65 6.73 -8.98
CA ILE A 36 10.57 6.01 -9.66
C ILE A 36 11.01 4.55 -9.83
N GLY A 37 10.17 3.62 -9.36
CA GLY A 37 10.47 2.19 -9.41
C GLY A 37 9.23 1.34 -9.61
N GLU A 38 9.34 0.34 -10.46
CA GLU A 38 8.27 -0.62 -10.74
C GLU A 38 8.40 -1.86 -9.84
N THR A 39 7.27 -2.43 -9.44
CA THR A 39 7.24 -3.75 -8.80
C THR A 39 7.74 -4.80 -9.81
N PRO A 40 8.79 -5.57 -9.50
CA PRO A 40 9.29 -6.59 -10.41
C PRO A 40 8.25 -7.71 -10.57
N SER A 41 8.07 -8.25 -11.78
CA SER A 41 7.04 -9.27 -12.06
C SER A 41 7.04 -10.47 -11.10
N PRO A 42 8.21 -10.99 -10.65
CA PRO A 42 8.22 -12.06 -9.65
C PRO A 42 7.56 -11.68 -8.32
N ALA A 43 7.54 -10.40 -7.94
CA ALA A 43 6.90 -9.90 -6.72
C ALA A 43 5.38 -9.73 -6.83
N LEU A 44 4.80 -9.95 -8.01
CA LEU A 44 3.36 -9.96 -8.25
C LEU A 44 2.78 -11.39 -8.12
N ASP A 45 3.46 -12.25 -7.35
CA ASP A 45 3.10 -13.66 -7.12
C ASP A 45 2.05 -13.84 -6.00
N SER A 46 1.56 -12.75 -5.41
CA SER A 46 0.56 -12.77 -4.33
C SER A 46 -0.46 -11.65 -4.49
N TRP A 47 -1.58 -11.79 -3.79
CA TRP A 47 -2.67 -10.81 -3.81
C TRP A 47 -2.28 -9.44 -3.23
N LEU A 48 -1.43 -9.44 -2.20
CA LEU A 48 -0.96 -8.24 -1.53
C LEU A 48 0.52 -8.06 -1.80
N THR A 49 0.86 -7.07 -2.63
CA THR A 49 2.25 -6.69 -2.87
C THR A 49 2.89 -6.19 -1.56
N PRO A 50 4.00 -6.77 -1.09
CA PRO A 50 4.68 -6.29 0.10
C PRO A 50 5.15 -4.83 -0.07
N ASN A 51 5.07 -4.02 1.01
CA ASN A 51 5.46 -2.61 0.98
C ASN A 51 6.90 -2.38 0.45
N SER A 52 7.82 -3.31 0.72
CA SER A 52 9.22 -3.23 0.26
C SER A 52 9.40 -3.28 -1.27
N VAL A 53 8.36 -3.70 -2.00
CA VAL A 53 8.34 -3.85 -3.47
C VAL A 53 7.10 -3.21 -4.09
N PHE A 54 6.35 -2.41 -3.32
CA PHE A 54 5.24 -1.62 -3.85
C PHE A 54 5.81 -0.50 -4.74
N TYR A 55 5.21 -0.29 -5.91
CA TYR A 55 5.74 0.66 -6.89
C TYR A 55 5.84 2.08 -6.30
N ILE A 56 6.84 2.82 -6.76
CA ILE A 56 7.07 4.22 -6.38
C ILE A 56 6.96 5.06 -7.66
N ARG A 57 6.11 6.09 -7.63
CA ARG A 57 5.95 7.03 -8.75
C ARG A 57 5.89 8.46 -8.23
N ASN A 58 7.07 9.05 -8.04
CA ASN A 58 7.21 10.41 -7.59
C ASN A 58 7.35 11.38 -8.78
N HIS A 59 6.82 12.58 -8.65
CA HIS A 59 7.10 13.68 -9.59
C HIS A 59 8.19 14.64 -9.04
N PHE A 60 8.49 14.54 -7.74
CA PHE A 60 9.46 15.37 -7.02
C PHE A 60 10.20 14.50 -6.00
N ASN A 61 11.26 15.04 -5.40
CA ASN A 61 11.98 14.35 -4.33
C ASN A 61 11.08 14.14 -3.11
N PHE A 62 11.40 13.13 -2.30
CA PHE A 62 10.73 12.92 -1.03
C PHE A 62 10.92 14.15 -0.14
N PRO A 63 9.85 14.63 0.51
CA PRO A 63 9.99 15.67 1.52
C PRO A 63 10.82 15.12 2.69
N ASP A 64 11.77 15.91 3.17
CA ASP A 64 12.48 15.62 4.41
C ASP A 64 11.55 15.93 5.59
N ILE A 65 11.29 14.92 6.40
CA ILE A 65 10.30 14.94 7.48
C ILE A 65 11.00 14.48 8.75
N SER A 66 10.77 15.20 9.85
CA SER A 66 11.15 14.70 11.17
C SER A 66 10.12 13.68 11.68
N ASP A 67 10.60 12.49 12.04
CA ASP A 67 9.81 11.49 12.78
C ASP A 67 9.77 11.78 14.29
N SER A 68 10.17 12.99 14.71
CA SER A 68 10.14 13.32 16.13
C SER A 68 8.70 13.33 16.64
N PRO A 69 8.45 12.79 17.84
CA PRO A 69 7.10 12.70 18.41
C PRO A 69 6.45 14.08 18.64
N ASP A 70 7.25 15.15 18.57
CA ASP A 70 6.83 16.54 18.71
C ASP A 70 6.54 17.24 17.36
N THR A 71 6.64 16.53 16.23
CA THR A 71 6.37 17.10 14.90
C THR A 71 4.88 17.15 14.64
N ASP A 72 4.21 18.27 14.91
CA ASP A 72 2.77 18.41 14.64
C ASP A 72 2.44 18.41 13.13
N TRP A 73 2.05 17.24 12.62
CA TRP A 73 1.53 17.08 11.28
C TRP A 73 0.10 17.61 11.17
N ILE A 74 -0.13 18.55 10.24
CA ILE A 74 -1.44 19.17 10.02
C ILE A 74 -1.95 18.87 8.61
N VAL A 75 -3.17 18.34 8.53
CA VAL A 75 -3.93 18.21 7.28
C VAL A 75 -4.94 19.35 7.21
N SER A 76 -4.88 20.14 6.12
CA SER A 76 -5.79 21.27 5.89
C SER A 76 -6.83 20.93 4.82
N ILE A 77 -8.12 21.13 5.15
CA ILE A 77 -9.23 20.97 4.22
C ILE A 77 -9.79 22.35 3.87
N ASN A 78 -9.62 22.76 2.62
CA ASN A 78 -10.04 24.05 2.07
C ASN A 78 -10.83 23.88 0.76
N GLY A 79 -11.28 24.99 0.15
CA GLY A 79 -12.02 25.00 -1.11
C GLY A 79 -13.53 25.16 -0.89
N SER A 80 -14.35 24.47 -1.67
CA SER A 80 -15.82 24.52 -1.61
C SER A 80 -16.39 23.74 -0.43
N VAL A 81 -15.96 24.10 0.78
CA VAL A 81 -16.42 23.51 2.04
C VAL A 81 -17.16 24.56 2.87
N LYS A 82 -18.19 24.15 3.60
CA LYS A 82 -18.95 25.07 4.48
C LYS A 82 -18.05 25.72 5.55
N LYS A 83 -17.04 24.98 6.02
CA LYS A 83 -16.05 25.45 6.99
C LYS A 83 -14.72 24.76 6.71
N SER A 84 -13.69 25.55 6.45
CA SER A 84 -12.31 25.06 6.41
C SER A 84 -11.91 24.48 7.78
N ARG A 85 -11.13 23.40 7.77
CA ARG A 85 -10.68 22.73 9.00
C ARG A 85 -9.23 22.29 8.89
N LEU A 86 -8.55 22.32 10.03
CA LEU A 86 -7.22 21.77 10.23
C LEU A 86 -7.34 20.55 11.15
N PHE A 87 -6.64 19.47 10.83
CA PHE A 87 -6.59 18.24 11.61
C PHE A 87 -5.14 17.92 11.96
N TYR A 88 -4.89 17.60 13.23
CA TYR A 88 -3.58 17.14 13.70
C TYR A 88 -3.51 15.63 13.62
N PHE A 89 -2.44 15.09 13.03
CA PHE A 89 -2.27 13.65 12.81
C PHE A 89 -2.02 12.86 14.12
N PHE A 90 -1.56 13.51 15.20
CA PHE A 90 -1.16 12.86 16.46
C PHE A 90 -2.29 12.46 17.40
N ARG A 91 -3.54 12.77 17.06
CA ARG A 91 -4.68 12.34 17.85
C ARG A 91 -5.62 11.58 16.95
N SER A 92 -5.61 10.26 17.13
CA SER A 92 -6.72 9.33 16.86
C SER A 92 -7.71 9.92 15.87
N VAL A 93 -7.37 9.88 14.59
CA VAL A 93 -8.31 10.28 13.55
C VAL A 93 -9.47 9.30 13.65
N GLN A 94 -10.56 9.68 14.33
CA GLN A 94 -11.84 8.97 14.34
C GLN A 94 -12.52 9.20 12.99
N ILE A 95 -11.89 8.70 11.95
CA ILE A 95 -12.54 8.41 10.67
C ILE A 95 -12.73 6.89 10.70
N SER A 96 -13.91 6.42 10.31
CA SER A 96 -14.12 4.99 10.11
C SER A 96 -13.07 4.49 9.12
N GLU A 97 -12.24 3.54 9.55
CA GLU A 97 -11.26 2.92 8.69
C GLU A 97 -11.99 2.22 7.54
N ALA A 98 -11.75 2.67 6.32
CA ALA A 98 -12.38 2.12 5.12
C ALA A 98 -11.33 1.26 4.40
N TYR A 99 -11.51 -0.05 4.47
CA TYR A 99 -10.76 -0.98 3.64
C TYR A 99 -11.48 -1.13 2.30
N ALA A 100 -10.72 -1.12 1.21
CA ALA A 100 -11.25 -1.57 -0.08
C ALA A 100 -11.51 -3.08 0.04
N GLY A 101 -12.77 -3.44 0.31
CA GLY A 101 -13.22 -4.82 0.32
C GLY A 101 -13.25 -5.38 -1.10
N CYS A 102 -12.79 -6.60 -1.27
CA CYS A 102 -13.08 -7.38 -2.47
C CYS A 102 -14.33 -8.19 -2.19
N ASP A 103 -15.48 -7.71 -2.66
CA ASP A 103 -16.69 -8.52 -2.70
C ASP A 103 -16.54 -9.58 -3.79
N ASP A 104 -16.92 -10.81 -3.41
CA ASP A 104 -16.85 -12.07 -4.15
C ASP A 104 -16.91 -11.95 -5.69
N GLY A 105 -15.76 -11.75 -6.33
CA GLY A 105 -15.57 -12.01 -7.76
C GLY A 105 -15.84 -10.87 -8.74
N MET A 106 -15.95 -9.61 -8.30
CA MET A 106 -16.01 -8.47 -9.23
C MET A 106 -14.71 -7.65 -9.21
N CYS A 107 -13.82 -7.95 -10.18
CA CYS A 107 -12.85 -6.97 -10.65
C CYS A 107 -13.58 -5.95 -11.54
N TRP A 108 -13.65 -4.70 -11.10
CA TRP A 108 -14.13 -3.60 -11.93
C TRP A 108 -13.20 -3.41 -13.14
N LYS A 109 -13.79 -3.28 -14.34
CA LYS A 109 -13.11 -3.04 -15.62
C LYS A 109 -12.49 -1.65 -15.69
#